data_AF-A0A838JUZ7-F1
#
_entry.id   AF-A0A838JUZ7-F1
#
_cell.length_a   1.000
_cell.length_b   1.000
_cell.length_c   1.000
_cell.angle_alpha   90.00
_cell.angle_beta   90.00
_cell.angle_gamma   90.00
#
_symmetry.space_group_name_H-M   'P 1'
#
loop_
_entity.id
_entity.type
_entity.pdbx_description
1 polymer ?
#
loop_
_entity_poly.entity_id
_entity_poly.type
_entity_poly.pdbx_seq_one_letter_code
_entity_poly.pdbx_strand_id
1 'polypeptide(L)'
;ANDLLAMLWTWQNADIGGTPGFDGDIDAALGAIEAKAIVMPSQTDLYFPPEDNEYEVSHMPNAELRPIPSIWGHFAGSGRNPEDVRFIDEALRELLAS
;
A
#
# COMPACT_ATOMS: atom_id res chain seq x y z
N ALA A 1 1.08 -18.39 20.74
CA ALA A 1 2.52 -18.22 21.05
C ALA A 1 3.26 -18.29 19.73
N ASN A 2 4.18 -17.35 19.47
CA ASN A 2 4.90 -17.09 18.20
C ASN A 2 4.29 -16.04 17.25
N ASP A 3 3.22 -15.36 17.66
CA ASP A 3 2.50 -14.41 16.79
C ASP A 3 3.41 -13.25 16.31
N LEU A 4 4.28 -12.72 17.19
CA LEU A 4 5.26 -11.69 16.82
C LEU A 4 6.41 -12.22 15.95
N LEU A 5 6.82 -13.48 16.14
CA LEU A 5 7.83 -14.11 15.29
C LEU A 5 7.27 -14.34 13.88
N ALA A 6 6.00 -14.74 13.78
CA ALA A 6 5.31 -14.88 12.51
C ALA A 6 5.19 -13.53 11.79
N MET A 7 4.81 -12.47 12.50
CA MET A 7 4.74 -11.11 11.95
C MET A 7 6.10 -10.63 11.39
N LEU A 8 7.17 -10.81 12.17
CA LEU A 8 8.53 -10.46 11.71
C LEU A 8 8.93 -11.28 10.48
N TRP A 9 8.62 -12.57 10.47
CA TRP A 9 8.92 -13.44 9.34
C TRP A 9 8.19 -12.97 8.07
N THR A 10 6.92 -12.56 8.18
CA THR A 10 6.17 -11.96 7.06
C THR A 10 6.87 -10.72 6.53
N TRP A 11 7.31 -9.79 7.39
CA TRP A 11 7.99 -8.57 6.94
C TRP A 11 9.33 -8.85 6.27
N GLN A 12 10.13 -9.77 6.82
CA GLN A 12 11.44 -10.11 6.25
C GLN A 12 11.35 -10.80 4.89
N ASN A 13 10.24 -11.47 4.60
CA ASN A 13 10.05 -12.26 3.39
C ASN A 13 8.94 -11.67 2.48
N ALA A 14 8.53 -10.42 2.71
CA ALA A 14 7.55 -9.72 1.88
C ALA A 14 8.20 -9.28 0.57
N ASP A 15 8.31 -10.20 -0.39
CA ASP A 15 8.88 -9.96 -1.72
C ASP A 15 7.94 -10.51 -2.80
N ILE A 16 7.28 -9.60 -3.53
CA ILE A 16 6.37 -9.96 -4.62
C ILE A 16 7.10 -10.50 -5.85
N GLY A 17 8.37 -10.12 -6.06
CA GLY A 17 9.21 -10.65 -7.14
C GLY A 17 9.49 -12.15 -6.99
N GLY A 18 9.36 -12.68 -5.77
CA GLY A 18 9.40 -14.12 -5.48
C GLY A 18 8.16 -14.90 -5.96
N THR A 19 7.14 -14.22 -6.51
CA THR A 19 5.97 -14.89 -7.09
C THR A 19 6.39 -15.75 -8.29
N PRO A 20 5.89 -17.00 -8.41
CA PRO A 20 6.28 -17.88 -9.52
C PRO A 20 6.07 -17.23 -10.90
N GLY A 21 7.13 -17.19 -11.70
CA GLY A 21 7.12 -16.59 -13.04
C GLY A 21 7.82 -15.23 -13.15
N PHE A 22 8.25 -14.63 -12.04
CA PHE A 22 8.95 -13.34 -12.04
C PHE A 22 10.44 -13.45 -11.66
N ASP A 23 10.90 -14.58 -11.13
CA ASP A 23 12.33 -14.86 -10.87
C ASP A 23 13.07 -13.76 -10.06
N GLY A 24 12.37 -13.11 -9.12
CA GLY A 24 12.90 -12.01 -8.31
C GLY A 24 12.73 -10.62 -8.93
N ASP A 25 12.11 -10.51 -10.11
CA ASP A 25 11.83 -9.25 -10.78
C ASP A 25 10.59 -8.56 -10.18
N ILE A 26 10.83 -7.62 -9.27
CA ILE A 26 9.79 -6.86 -8.57
C ILE A 26 9.02 -5.97 -9.55
N ASP A 27 9.69 -5.34 -10.51
CA ASP A 27 9.05 -4.41 -11.45
C ASP A 27 8.12 -5.16 -12.39
N ALA A 28 8.54 -6.34 -12.88
CA ALA A 28 7.68 -7.21 -13.67
C ALA A 28 6.47 -7.70 -12.86
N ALA A 29 6.66 -8.02 -11.57
CA ALA A 29 5.59 -8.47 -10.71
C ALA A 29 4.57 -7.35 -10.40
N LEU A 30 5.03 -6.12 -10.13
CA LEU A 30 4.17 -4.94 -9.97
C LEU A 30 3.42 -4.62 -11.27
N GLY A 31 4.12 -4.68 -12.41
CA GLY A 31 3.54 -4.44 -13.73
C GLY A 31 2.48 -5.46 -14.16
N ALA A 32 2.47 -6.64 -13.55
CA ALA A 32 1.48 -7.69 -13.79
C ALA A 32 0.15 -7.48 -13.02
N ILE A 33 0.07 -6.49 -12.12
CA ILE A 33 -1.16 -6.21 -11.38
C ILE A 33 -2.17 -5.52 -12.30
N GLU A 34 -3.21 -6.26 -12.69
CA GLU A 34 -4.27 -5.75 -13.58
C GLU A 34 -5.36 -4.96 -12.84
N ALA A 35 -5.53 -5.21 -11.54
CA ALA A 35 -6.57 -4.57 -10.75
C ALA A 35 -6.37 -3.05 -10.68
N LYS A 36 -7.48 -2.29 -10.75
CA LYS A 36 -7.45 -0.86 -10.42
C LYS A 36 -7.12 -0.69 -8.94
N ALA A 37 -6.17 0.18 -8.62
CA ALA A 37 -5.73 0.42 -7.26
C ALA A 37 -5.61 1.91 -6.93
N ILE A 38 -5.96 2.28 -5.70
CA ILE A 38 -5.60 3.57 -5.10
C ILE A 38 -4.74 3.25 -3.89
N VAL A 39 -3.45 3.55 -3.97
CA VAL A 39 -2.49 3.31 -2.89
C VAL A 39 -2.47 4.54 -1.98
N MET A 40 -2.82 4.37 -0.71
CA MET A 40 -3.07 5.49 0.22
C MET A 40 -2.22 5.38 1.49
N PRO A 41 -0.89 5.57 1.41
CA PRO A 41 -0.06 5.66 2.61
C PRO A 41 -0.38 6.95 3.37
N SER A 42 -0.03 6.99 4.65
CA SER A 42 -0.05 8.27 5.39
C SER A 42 1.14 9.11 4.96
N GLN A 43 0.91 10.40 4.72
CA GLN A 43 1.96 11.35 4.37
C GLN A 43 3.08 11.43 5.43
N THR A 44 2.77 11.09 6.68
CA THR A 44 3.75 11.10 7.78
C THR A 44 4.04 9.69 8.34
N ASP A 45 3.80 8.63 7.57
CA ASP A 45 4.20 7.27 7.98
C ASP A 45 5.73 7.17 8.04
N LEU A 46 6.25 6.51 9.09
CA LEU A 46 7.68 6.27 9.29
C LEU A 46 8.07 4.80 9.06
N TYR A 47 7.09 3.90 8.99
CA TYR A 47 7.28 2.47 8.74
C TYR A 47 7.13 2.16 7.25
N PHE A 48 6.14 2.79 6.60
CA PHE A 48 5.87 2.67 5.17
C PHE A 48 5.78 4.07 4.54
N PRO A 49 6.94 4.74 4.32
CA PRO A 49 6.97 6.10 3.79
C PRO A 49 6.32 6.19 2.40
N PRO A 50 5.69 7.33 2.06
CA PRO A 50 5.07 7.52 0.76
C PRO A 50 6.01 7.29 -0.44
N GLU A 51 7.30 7.55 -0.27
CA GLU A 51 8.33 7.38 -1.31
C GLU A 51 8.48 5.93 -1.78
N ASP A 52 8.29 4.95 -0.87
CA ASP A 52 8.31 3.54 -1.24
C ASP A 52 7.09 3.21 -2.12
N ASN A 53 5.93 3.76 -1.80
CA ASN A 53 4.72 3.57 -2.61
C ASN A 53 4.75 4.37 -3.92
N GLU A 54 5.46 5.51 -3.99
CA GLU A 54 5.72 6.22 -5.24
C GLU A 54 6.46 5.30 -6.23
N TYR A 55 7.48 4.59 -5.76
CA TYR A 55 8.19 3.59 -6.56
C TYR A 55 7.25 2.47 -7.02
N GLU A 56 6.50 1.87 -6.11
CA GLU A 56 5.59 0.75 -6.43
C GLU A 56 4.53 1.17 -7.46
N VAL A 57 3.84 2.28 -7.20
CA VAL A 57 2.79 2.80 -8.09
C VAL A 57 3.35 3.16 -9.46
N SER A 58 4.59 3.66 -9.56
CA SER A 58 5.21 3.97 -10.85
C SER A 58 5.36 2.76 -11.77
N HIS A 59 5.36 1.54 -11.22
CA HIS A 59 5.41 0.28 -11.95
C HIS A 59 4.03 -0.39 -12.12
N MET A 60 2.97 0.13 -11.50
CA MET A 60 1.62 -0.44 -11.55
C MET A 60 0.73 0.31 -12.55
N PRO A 61 0.41 -0.25 -13.73
CA PRO A 61 -0.20 0.50 -14.84
C PRO A 61 -1.61 1.03 -14.56
N ASN A 62 -2.34 0.41 -13.64
CA ASN A 62 -3.72 0.77 -13.28
C ASN A 62 -3.84 1.32 -11.86
N ALA A 63 -2.75 1.86 -11.30
CA ALA A 63 -2.72 2.40 -9.95
C ALA A 63 -2.51 3.91 -9.92
N GLU A 64 -3.00 4.55 -8.87
CA GLU A 64 -2.63 5.90 -8.49
C GLU A 64 -2.18 5.96 -7.03
N LEU A 65 -1.27 6.90 -6.74
CA LEU A 65 -0.83 7.20 -5.39
C LEU A 65 -1.65 8.38 -4.87
N ARG A 66 -2.28 8.19 -3.71
CA ARG A 66 -3.11 9.21 -3.05
C ARG A 66 -2.81 9.26 -1.55
N PRO A 67 -1.71 9.92 -1.13
CA PRO A 67 -1.31 9.94 0.27
C PRO A 67 -2.37 10.60 1.15
N ILE A 68 -2.65 9.98 2.30
CA ILE A 68 -3.57 10.53 3.31
C ILE A 68 -2.85 11.70 4.00
N PRO A 69 -3.39 12.94 3.96
CA PRO A 69 -2.76 14.12 4.54
C PRO A 69 -2.93 14.16 6.07
N SER A 70 -2.40 13.14 6.75
CA SER A 70 -2.59 12.90 8.17
C SER A 70 -1.27 13.03 8.94
N ILE A 71 -1.34 13.62 10.13
CA ILE A 71 -0.23 13.64 11.10
C ILE A 71 -0.16 12.37 11.96
N TRP A 72 -1.10 11.44 11.79
CA TRP A 72 -1.19 10.22 12.61
C TRP A 72 -0.19 9.14 12.17
N GLY A 73 0.60 9.42 11.13
CA GLY A 73 1.56 8.48 10.53
C GLY A 73 0.87 7.16 10.21
N HIS A 74 1.50 6.06 10.59
CA HIS A 74 1.01 4.70 10.34
C HIS A 74 -0.44 4.46 10.77
N PHE A 75 -0.94 5.18 11.78
CA PHE A 75 -2.30 5.01 12.27
C PHE A 75 -3.37 5.73 11.42
N ALA A 76 -3.03 6.46 10.36
CA ALA A 76 -4.02 7.16 9.53
C ALA A 76 -5.09 6.21 8.95
N GLY A 77 -4.67 5.02 8.50
CA GLY A 77 -5.58 3.99 7.99
C GLY A 77 -6.34 3.18 9.05
N SER A 78 -6.15 3.48 10.34
CA SER A 78 -6.68 2.64 11.45
C SER A 78 -8.16 2.88 11.80
N GLY A 79 -8.81 3.85 11.16
CA GLY A 79 -10.21 4.20 11.45
C GLY A 79 -10.42 5.03 12.73
N ARG A 80 -9.35 5.61 13.28
CA ARG A 80 -9.37 6.36 14.56
C ARG A 80 -9.57 7.87 14.41
N ASN A 81 -9.26 8.42 13.24
CA ASN A 81 -9.43 9.83 12.92
C ASN A 81 -10.59 9.98 11.91
N PRO A 82 -11.67 10.71 12.26
CA PRO A 82 -12.81 10.92 11.35
C PRO A 82 -12.44 11.59 10.01
N GLU A 83 -11.41 12.44 9.98
CA GLU A 83 -10.99 13.09 8.74
C GLU A 83 -10.30 12.11 7.78
N ASP A 84 -9.41 11.27 8.32
CA ASP A 84 -8.74 10.21 7.55
C ASP A 84 -9.75 9.17 7.06
N VAL A 85 -10.74 8.81 7.91
CA VAL A 85 -11.84 7.92 7.52
C VAL A 85 -12.61 8.51 6.35
N ARG A 86 -13.00 9.79 6.41
CA ARG A 86 -13.74 10.44 5.32
C ARG A 86 -12.93 10.44 4.02
N PHE A 87 -11.64 10.75 4.08
CA PHE A 87 -10.75 10.73 2.92
C PHE A 87 -10.68 9.33 2.26
N ILE A 88 -10.53 8.28 3.07
CA ILE A 88 -10.53 6.89 2.60
C ILE A 88 -11.90 6.52 2.02
N ASP A 89 -13.01 6.89 2.69
CA ASP A 89 -14.38 6.59 2.24
C ASP A 89 -14.68 7.20 0.87
N GLU A 90 -14.23 8.43 0.63
CA GLU A 90 -14.36 9.13 -0.65
C GLU A 90 -13.60 8.39 -1.76
N ALA A 91 -12.33 8.04 -1.53
CA ALA A 91 -11.53 7.27 -2.48
C ALA A 91 -12.13 5.89 -2.78
N LEU A 92 -12.67 5.20 -1.77
CA LEU A 92 -13.35 3.92 -1.95
C LEU A 92 -14.61 4.04 -2.82
N ARG A 93 -15.41 5.10 -2.63
CA ARG A 93 -16.61 5.35 -3.46
C ARG A 93 -16.25 5.61 -4.91
N GLU A 94 -15.19 6.37 -5.16
CA GLU A 94 -14.67 6.63 -6.50
C GLU A 94 -14.20 5.33 -7.18
N LEU A 95 -13.39 4.53 -6.49
CA LEU A 95 -12.87 3.27 -7.03
C LEU A 95 -14.00 2.30 -7.41
N LEU A 96 -14.99 2.14 -6.52
CA LEU A 96 -16.12 1.22 -6.70
C LEU A 96 -17.14 1.67 -7.75
N ALA A 97 -17.14 2.96 -8.11
CA ALA A 97 -18.01 3.50 -9.16
C ALA A 97 -17.39 3.42 -10.57
N SER A 98 -16.13 2.96 -10.69
CA SER A 98 -15.32 3.05 -11.91
C SER A 98 -15.32 1.83 -12.81
#